data_AF-A0A7I8EUF9-F1
#
_entry.id   AF-A0A7I8EUF9-F1
#
_cell.length_a   1.000
_cell.length_b   1.000
_cell.length_c   1.000
_cell.angle_alpha   90.00
_cell.angle_beta   90.00
_cell.angle_gamma   90.00
#
_symmetry.space_group_name_H-M   'P 1'
#
loop_
_entity.id
_entity.type
_entity.pdbx_description
1 polymer ?
#
loop_
_entity_poly.entity_id
_entity_poly.type
_entity_poly.pdbx_seq_one_letter_code
_entity_poly.pdbx_strand_id
1 'polypeptide(L)' 'MNDQEIMQHIQALVDEEHKLLQLEEEGKIQGDQRERAKKIEVSLDQCWDLLRQRRARRNAGLNPDDAHERDANTVENYKQ' A
#
# COMPACT_ATOMS: atom_id res chain seq x y z
N MET A 1 -5.31 -12.56 -3.98
CA MET A 1 -5.60 -11.33 -4.75
C MET A 1 -4.94 -11.42 -6.12
N ASN A 2 -5.69 -11.14 -7.18
CA ASN A 2 -5.17 -10.98 -8.53
C ASN A 2 -4.72 -9.52 -8.79
N ASP A 3 -4.09 -9.27 -9.93
CA ASP A 3 -3.56 -7.94 -10.29
C ASP A 3 -4.65 -6.85 -10.27
N GLN A 4 -5.90 -7.17 -10.65
CA GLN A 4 -7.01 -6.21 -10.64
C GLN A 4 -7.46 -5.86 -9.22
N GLU A 5 -7.57 -6.86 -8.34
CA GLU A 5 -7.91 -6.64 -6.93
C GLU A 5 -6.86 -5.76 -6.24
N ILE A 6 -5.57 -5.96 -6.54
CA ILE A 6 -4.48 -5.13 -6.00
C ILE A 6 -4.61 -3.69 -6.50
N MET A 7 -4.87 -3.49 -7.80
CA MET A 7 -5.05 -2.14 -8.36
C MET A 7 -6.28 -1.42 -7.80
N GLN A 8 -7.38 -2.15 -7.57
CA GLN A 8 -8.57 -1.59 -6.91
C GLN A 8 -8.28 -1.18 -5.46
N HIS A 9 -7.50 -2.00 -4.74
CA HIS A 9 -7.10 -1.68 -3.38
C HIS A 9 -6.19 -0.44 -3.33
N ILE A 10 -5.20 -0.34 -4.22
CA ILE A 10 -4.36 0.85 -4.38
C ILE A 10 -5.21 2.09 -4.64
N GLN A 11 -6.18 2.03 -5.56
CA GLN A 11 -7.03 3.19 -5.86
C GLN A 11 -7.81 3.66 -4.63
N ALA A 12 -8.40 2.72 -3.87
CA ALA A 12 -9.13 3.05 -2.65
C ALA A 12 -8.21 3.69 -1.59
N LEU A 13 -6.98 3.22 -1.46
CA LEU A 13 -5.98 3.76 -0.53
C LEU A 13 -5.54 5.17 -0.95
N VAL A 14 -5.26 5.42 -2.23
CA VAL A 14 -4.91 6.76 -2.75
C VAL A 14 -6.06 7.74 -2.56
N ASP A 15 -7.30 7.31 -2.82
CA ASP A 15 -8.48 8.16 -2.60
C ASP A 15 -8.66 8.52 -1.11
N GLU A 16 -8.29 7.62 -0.21
CA GLU A 16 -8.29 7.87 1.23
C GLU A 16 -7.15 8.83 1.64
N GLU A 17 -5.93 8.59 1.14
CA GLU A 17 -4.77 9.47 1.37
C GLU A 17 -5.06 10.91 0.94
N HIS A 18 -5.60 11.11 -0.26
CA HIS A 18 -5.97 12.45 -0.75
C HIS A 18 -6.97 13.16 0.17
N LYS A 19 -7.95 12.45 0.73
CA LYS A 19 -8.90 13.04 1.69
C LYS A 19 -8.20 13.46 2.98
N LEU A 20 -7.25 12.65 3.46
CA LEU A 20 -6.49 12.95 4.66
C LEU A 20 -5.54 14.13 4.45
N LEU A 21 -4.87 14.19 3.29
CA LEU A 21 -4.03 15.33 2.90
C LEU A 21 -4.85 16.62 2.82
N GLN A 22 -6.03 16.59 2.21
CA GLN A 22 -6.91 17.77 2.18
C GLN A 22 -7.32 18.22 3.59
N LEU A 23 -7.64 17.29 4.50
CA LEU A 23 -7.92 17.62 5.89
C LEU A 23 -6.71 18.20 6.63
N GLU A 24 -5.50 17.76 6.28
CA GLU A 24 -4.26 18.31 6.83
C GLU A 24 -4.00 19.73 6.36
N GLU A 25 -4.19 20.01 5.06
CA GLU A 25 -4.08 21.35 4.48
C GLU A 25 -5.10 22.32 5.08
N GLU A 26 -6.33 21.85 5.36
CA GLU A 26 -7.36 22.61 6.05
C GLU A 26 -7.11 22.78 7.56
N GLY A 27 -6.07 22.14 8.12
CA GLY A 27 -5.76 22.15 9.55
C GLY A 27 -6.78 21.39 10.41
N LYS A 28 -7.59 20.51 9.82
CA LYS A 28 -8.65 19.72 10.46
C LYS A 28 -8.26 18.28 10.74
N ILE A 29 -7.04 17.87 10.37
CA ILE A 29 -6.57 16.50 10.59
C ILE A 29 -6.40 16.20 12.08
N GLN A 30 -6.92 15.05 12.49
CA GLN A 30 -6.81 14.54 13.86
C GLN A 30 -5.62 13.57 14.01
N GLY A 31 -5.22 13.27 15.25
CA GLY A 31 -4.06 12.42 15.53
C GLY A 31 -4.22 10.98 15.00
N ASP A 32 -5.42 10.42 15.13
CA ASP A 32 -5.81 9.13 14.57
C ASP A 32 -5.79 9.13 13.04
N GLN A 33 -6.22 10.24 12.42
CA GLN A 33 -6.18 10.44 10.96
C GLN A 33 -4.75 10.53 10.43
N ARG A 34 -3.82 11.14 11.17
CA ARG A 34 -2.39 11.12 10.82
C ARG A 34 -1.78 9.72 10.91
N GLU A 35 -2.14 8.95 11.94
CA GLU A 35 -1.71 7.56 12.03
C GLU A 35 -2.29 6.71 10.90
N ARG A 36 -3.54 6.99 10.51
CA ARG A 36 -4.18 6.36 9.35
C ARG A 36 -3.46 6.68 8.05
N ALA A 37 -3.05 7.93 7.81
CA ALA A 37 -2.27 8.32 6.64
C ALA A 37 -0.96 7.49 6.53
N LYS A 38 -0.21 7.38 7.64
CA LYS A 38 1.00 6.53 7.68
C LYS A 38 0.71 5.06 7.38
N LYS A 39 -0.39 4.52 7.90
CA LYS A 39 -0.82 3.14 7.61
C LYS A 39 -1.15 2.96 6.13
N ILE A 40 -1.78 3.95 5.51
CA ILE A 40 -2.12 3.94 4.08
C ILE A 40 -0.84 3.92 3.23
N GLU A 41 0.15 4.77 3.54
CA GLU A 41 1.45 4.78 2.86
C GLU A 41 2.10 3.38 2.88
N VAL A 42 2.15 2.75 4.07
CA VAL A 42 2.70 1.39 4.21
C VAL A 42 1.90 0.37 3.39
N SER A 43 0.57 0.43 3.41
CA SER A 43 -0.28 -0.47 2.63
C SER A 43 -0.11 -0.26 1.11
N LEU A 44 0.08 0.98 0.65
CA LEU A 44 0.37 1.28 -0.75
C LEU A 44 1.68 0.65 -1.19
N ASP A 45 2.74 0.79 -0.39
CA ASP A 45 4.04 0.18 -0.65
C ASP A 45 3.94 -1.34 -0.76
N GLN A 46 3.18 -1.99 0.14
CA GLN A 46 2.96 -3.43 0.10
C GLN A 46 2.22 -3.87 -1.18
N CYS A 47 1.18 -3.13 -1.57
CA CYS A 47 0.43 -3.43 -2.79
C CYS A 47 1.31 -3.30 -4.03
N TRP A 48 2.14 -2.25 -4.09
CA TRP A 48 3.07 -2.04 -5.19
C TRP A 48 4.17 -3.11 -5.25
N ASP A 49 4.71 -3.52 -4.10
CA ASP A 49 5.69 -4.62 -4.04
C ASP A 49 5.07 -5.94 -4.48
N LEU A 50 3.86 -6.27 -4.02
CA LEU A 50 3.13 -7.46 -4.45
C LEU A 50 2.91 -7.47 -5.97
N LEU A 51 2.45 -6.35 -6.54
CA LEU A 51 2.24 -6.24 -7.98
C LEU A 51 3.56 -6.44 -8.76
N ARG A 52 4.66 -5.88 -8.25
CA ARG A 52 5.99 -6.05 -8.85
C ARG A 52 6.47 -7.51 -8.75
N GLN A 53 6.29 -8.16 -7.61
CA GLN A 53 6.61 -9.57 -7.42
C GLN A 53 5.83 -10.47 -8.38
N ARG A 54 4.52 -10.25 -8.52
CA ARG A 54 3.65 -10.98 -9.47
C ARG A 54 4.13 -10.81 -10.91
N ARG A 55 4.46 -9.59 -11.32
CA ARG A 55 5.00 -9.30 -12.66
C ARG A 55 6.36 -9.96 -12.89
N ALA A 56 7.26 -9.94 -11.91
CA ALA A 56 8.57 -10.59 -12.00
C ALA A 56 8.43 -12.11 -12.14
N ARG A 57 7.55 -12.75 -11.36
CA ARG A 57 7.25 -14.19 -11.47
C ARG A 57 6.69 -14.54 -12.84
N ARG A 58 5.73 -13.77 -13.35
CA ARG A 58 5.17 -13.95 -14.70
C ARG A 58 6.25 -13.88 -15.78
N ASN A 59 7.15 -12.90 -15.69
CA ASN A 59 8.26 -12.75 -16.63
C ASN A 59 9.27 -13.90 -16.55
N ALA A 60 9.44 -14.51 -15.38
CA ALA A 60 10.29 -15.69 -15.17
C ALA A 60 9.60 -17.02 -15.54
N GLY A 61 8.36 -17.00 -16.05
CA GLY A 61 7.58 -18.20 -16.31
C GLY A 61 7.12 -18.95 -15.06
N LEU A 62 7.19 -18.30 -13.89
CA LEU A 62 6.75 -18.85 -12.60
C LEU A 62 5.28 -18.49 -12.34
N ASN A 63 4.65 -19.23 -11.43
CA ASN A 63 3.30 -18.94 -10.97
C ASN A 63 3.27 -17.58 -10.23
N PRO A 64 2.50 -16.57 -10.70
CA PRO A 64 2.37 -15.29 -10.03
C PRO A 64 1.60 -15.39 -8.70
N ASP A 65 0.77 -16.41 -8.50
CA ASP A 65 -0.02 -16.57 -7.26
C ASP A 65 0.78 -17.06 -6.05
N ASP A 66 2.03 -17.48 -6.27
CA ASP A 66 3.02 -17.70 -5.21
C ASP A 66 3.65 -16.38 -4.70
N ALA A 67 3.25 -15.22 -5.22
CA ALA A 67 3.64 -13.94 -4.63
C ALA A 67 2.86 -13.71 -3.33
N HIS A 68 3.56 -13.39 -2.26
CA HIS A 68 2.97 -13.13 -0.95
C HIS A 68 3.22 -11.68 -0.52
N GLU A 69 2.19 -11.07 0.05
CA GLU A 69 2.31 -9.79 0.74
C GLU A 69 3.32 -9.97 1.87
N ARG A 70 4.39 -9.18 1.84
CA ARG A 70 5.31 -9.13 2.97
C ARG A 70 4.62 -8.42 4.12
N ASP A 71 4.64 -9.03 5.30
CA ASP A 71 4.10 -8.45 6.53
C ASP A 71 4.55 -7.00 6.70
N ALA A 72 3.60 -6.12 7.02
CA ALA A 72 3.83 -4.69 7.26
C ALA A 72 4.87 -4.47 8.37
N ASN A 73 4.95 -5.41 9.32
CA ASN A 73 5.93 -5.47 10.40
C ASN A 73 7.39 -5.61 9.93
N THR A 74 7.65 -5.95 8.68
CA THR A 74 9.04 -6.00 8.17
C THR A 74 9.57 -4.61 7.79
N VAL A 75 8.66 -3.65 7.52
CA VAL A 75 9.03 -2.28 7.10
C VAL A 75 9.23 -1.34 8.32
N GLU A 76 8.86 -1.78 9.54
CA GLU A 76 9.23 -1.08 10.79
C GLU A 76 10.73 -1.15 11.14
N ASN A 77 11.57 -1.72 10.26
CA ASN A 77 13.03 -1.63 10.36
C ASN A 77 13.68 -0.56 9.46
N TYR A 78 12.90 0.25 8.73
CA TYR A 78 13.41 1.55 8.28
C TYR A 78 13.31 2.55 9.43
N LYS A 79 14.28 2.42 10.34
CA LYS A 79 14.46 3.25 11.52
C LYS A 79 14.43 4.75 11.16
N GLN A 80 13.56 5.43 11.91
CA GLN A 80 13.75 6.72 12.58
C GLN A 80 15.13 7.39 12.43
#